data_AF-A0A9E3Q2Q8-F1
#
_entry.id   AF-A0A9E3Q2Q8-F1
#
_cell.length_a   1.000
_cell.length_b   1.000
_cell.length_c   1.000
_cell.angle_alpha   90.00
_cell.angle_beta   90.00
_cell.angle_gamma   90.00
#
_symmetry.space_group_name_H-M   'P 1'
#
loop_
_entity.id
_entity.type
_entity.pdbx_description
1 polymer ?
#
loop_
_entity_poly.entity_id
_entity_poly.type
_entity_poly.pdbx_seq_one_letter_code
_entity_poly.pdbx_strand_id
1 'polypeptide(L)'
;MALLVAITFLFSGCMTTNHEASNPTVPKQDLGINAPHSTDHLPISDKLRQLFQDMETDLRHPDARKANPAVHQKGKATLLGMYPVRAREKCHLIEMMISGLESTFDFGAITQPKEGVGRSFWQVPWMEALLSADGTKIVARSSELSKRPEFFRGDVRVAFFMHALDLNRPLETPFGSLDIPAPSRKPNRLRALRYEKPD
;
A
#
# COMPACT_ATOMS: atom_id res chain seq x y z
N MET A 1 -14.09 2.45 2.16
CA MET A 1 -13.82 1.83 0.85
C MET A 1 -12.30 1.80 0.68
N ALA A 2 -11.67 0.65 0.93
CA ALA A 2 -10.23 0.49 0.74
C ALA A 2 -10.00 0.04 -0.70
N LEU A 3 -9.39 0.90 -1.50
CA LEU A 3 -9.02 0.60 -2.89
C LEU A 3 -7.69 -0.15 -2.86
N LEU A 4 -7.74 -1.41 -3.28
CA LEU A 4 -6.58 -2.31 -3.39
C LEU A 4 -5.62 -1.75 -4.46
N VAL A 5 -4.48 -1.19 -4.05
CA VAL A 5 -3.42 -0.78 -4.98
C VAL A 5 -2.50 -1.99 -5.17
N ALA A 6 -2.72 -2.72 -6.26
CA ALA A 6 -1.79 -3.74 -6.73
C ALA A 6 -0.52 -3.05 -7.27
N ILE A 7 0.54 -3.02 -6.46
CA ILE A 7 1.87 -2.58 -6.89
C ILE A 7 2.58 -3.79 -7.50
N THR A 8 2.56 -3.88 -8.83
CA THR A 8 3.34 -4.86 -9.58
C THR A 8 4.81 -4.44 -9.57
N PHE A 9 5.64 -5.13 -8.78
CA PHE A 9 7.10 -5.02 -8.85
C PHE A 9 7.60 -5.75 -10.11
N LEU A 10 8.01 -5.00 -11.13
CA LEU A 10 8.80 -5.52 -12.25
C LEU A 10 10.24 -5.75 -11.78
N PHE A 11 10.56 -6.99 -11.42
CA PHE A 11 11.94 -7.45 -11.33
C PHE A 11 12.46 -7.74 -12.76
N SER A 12 13.27 -6.82 -13.29
CA SER A 12 14.14 -7.09 -14.42
C SER A 12 15.31 -7.95 -13.93
N GLY A 13 15.19 -9.26 -14.11
CA GLY A 13 16.26 -10.24 -13.91
C GLY A 13 16.55 -10.92 -15.23
N CYS A 14 17.44 -10.33 -16.05
CA CYS A 14 17.96 -10.99 -17.24
C CYS A 14 19.18 -11.83 -16.82
N MET A 15 18.97 -13.13 -16.60
CA MET A 15 20.06 -14.11 -16.54
C MET A 15 20.19 -14.78 -17.91
N THR A 16 21.38 -14.59 -18.49
CA THR A 16 21.90 -15.33 -19.63
C THR A 16 22.21 -16.77 -19.25
N THR A 17 21.74 -17.74 -20.03
CA THR A 17 22.52 -18.94 -20.39
C THR A 17 22.05 -19.49 -21.74
N ASN A 18 23.04 -19.78 -22.59
CA ASN A 18 22.88 -20.39 -23.90
C ASN A 18 22.45 -21.85 -23.75
N HIS A 19 21.49 -22.29 -24.56
CA HIS A 19 21.44 -23.69 -24.99
C HIS A 19 20.95 -23.77 -26.44
N GLU A 20 21.87 -24.28 -27.25
CA GLU A 20 21.75 -24.64 -28.66
C GLU A 20 20.97 -25.97 -28.78
N ALA A 21 19.91 -25.99 -29.58
CA ALA A 21 19.25 -27.22 -30.04
C ALA A 21 18.42 -26.96 -31.32
N SER A 22 19.02 -27.31 -32.45
CA SER A 22 18.46 -28.05 -33.60
C SER A 22 17.00 -27.80 -34.04
N ASN A 23 16.87 -27.17 -35.22
CA ASN A 23 15.65 -27.09 -36.03
C ASN A 23 15.17 -28.46 -36.55
N PRO A 24 13.86 -28.72 -36.52
CA PRO A 24 13.20 -29.54 -37.54
C PRO A 24 12.44 -28.67 -38.56
N THR A 25 12.81 -28.85 -39.83
CA THR A 25 12.13 -28.31 -41.01
C THR A 25 10.72 -28.86 -41.11
N VAL A 26 9.71 -27.99 -41.10
CA VAL A 26 8.29 -28.32 -41.35
C VAL A 26 7.90 -27.88 -42.76
N PRO A 27 7.14 -28.70 -43.53
CA PRO A 27 6.76 -28.38 -44.91
C PRO A 27 5.70 -27.28 -44.98
N LYS A 28 5.87 -26.37 -45.94
CA LYS A 28 4.86 -25.38 -46.35
C LYS A 28 3.67 -26.09 -47.01
N GLN A 29 2.51 -26.07 -46.35
CA GLN A 29 1.23 -26.29 -47.00
C GLN A 29 0.58 -24.94 -47.29
N ASP A 30 0.49 -24.63 -48.58
CA ASP A 30 -0.26 -23.50 -49.12
C ASP A 30 -1.76 -23.88 -49.10
N LEU A 31 -2.51 -23.28 -48.17
CA LEU A 31 -3.96 -23.32 -48.18
C LEU A 31 -4.45 -21.88 -48.30
N GLY A 32 -4.77 -21.51 -49.54
CA GLY A 32 -5.47 -20.28 -49.87
C GLY A 32 -6.86 -20.27 -49.22
N ILE A 33 -6.99 -19.52 -48.13
CA ILE A 33 -8.27 -19.18 -47.53
C ILE A 33 -8.48 -17.70 -47.79
N ASN A 34 -9.41 -17.41 -48.70
CA ASN A 34 -9.91 -16.06 -48.95
C ASN A 34 -10.55 -15.52 -47.66
N ALA A 35 -9.94 -14.48 -47.08
CA ALA A 35 -10.49 -13.76 -45.95
C ALA A 35 -11.67 -12.89 -46.40
N PRO A 36 -12.87 -13.03 -45.82
CA PRO A 36 -13.90 -12.01 -45.97
C PRO A 36 -13.44 -10.76 -45.20
N HIS A 37 -13.23 -9.67 -45.94
CA HIS A 37 -13.15 -8.32 -45.39
C HIS A 37 -14.52 -7.97 -44.77
N SER A 38 -14.72 -8.30 -43.50
CA SER A 38 -15.71 -7.60 -42.68
C SER A 38 -14.98 -6.63 -41.75
N THR A 39 -14.94 -5.38 -42.16
CA THR A 39 -14.64 -4.24 -41.29
C THR A 39 -15.91 -3.84 -40.56
N ASP A 40 -16.45 -4.75 -39.73
CA ASP A 40 -17.40 -4.35 -38.72
C ASP A 40 -16.62 -3.66 -37.59
N HIS A 41 -16.52 -2.34 -37.73
CA HIS A 41 -16.12 -1.42 -36.67
C HIS A 41 -17.05 -1.62 -35.47
N LEU A 42 -16.69 -2.54 -34.57
CA LEU A 42 -17.32 -2.62 -33.27
C LEU A 42 -17.09 -1.26 -32.57
N PRO A 43 -18.14 -0.56 -32.11
CA PRO A 43 -18.03 0.73 -31.44
C PRO A 43 -17.55 0.52 -30.00
N ILE A 44 -16.35 -0.02 -29.84
CA ILE A 44 -15.66 -0.14 -28.55
C ILE A 44 -14.82 1.12 -28.27
N SER A 45 -14.56 1.97 -29.27
CA SER A 45 -13.29 2.68 -29.27
C SER A 45 -13.23 4.04 -28.61
N ASP A 46 -14.34 4.68 -28.25
CA ASP A 46 -14.24 6.08 -27.79
C ASP A 46 -14.43 6.18 -26.28
N LYS A 47 -15.44 5.51 -25.73
CA LYS A 47 -15.70 5.57 -24.27
C LYS A 47 -14.66 4.81 -23.45
N LEU A 48 -14.20 3.64 -23.92
CA LEU A 48 -13.14 2.89 -23.25
C LEU A 48 -11.77 3.54 -23.43
N ARG A 49 -11.50 4.11 -24.62
CA ARG A 49 -10.26 4.86 -24.86
C ARG A 49 -10.22 6.15 -24.04
N GLN A 50 -11.36 6.84 -23.91
CA GLN A 50 -11.49 7.96 -22.98
C GLN A 50 -11.30 7.50 -21.53
N LEU A 51 -11.87 6.36 -21.11
CA LEU A 51 -11.65 5.83 -19.75
C LEU A 51 -10.17 5.51 -19.47
N PHE A 52 -9.48 4.90 -20.44
CA PHE A 52 -8.05 4.61 -20.33
C PHE A 52 -7.21 5.89 -20.38
N GLN A 53 -7.55 6.85 -21.24
CA GLN A 53 -6.87 8.15 -21.29
C GLN A 53 -7.13 8.97 -20.02
N ASP A 54 -8.30 8.90 -19.41
CA ASP A 54 -8.63 9.59 -18.17
C ASP A 54 -7.88 8.93 -17.00
N MET A 55 -7.82 7.60 -16.93
CA MET A 55 -6.99 6.88 -15.96
C MET A 55 -5.49 7.17 -16.16
N GLU A 56 -5.02 7.26 -17.40
CA GLU A 56 -3.63 7.55 -17.70
C GLU A 56 -3.29 9.03 -17.47
N THR A 57 -4.24 9.94 -17.69
CA THR A 57 -4.12 11.37 -17.37
C THR A 57 -4.14 11.60 -15.86
N ASP A 58 -4.94 10.84 -15.11
CA ASP A 58 -4.97 10.84 -13.63
C ASP A 58 -3.69 10.25 -13.03
N LEU A 59 -3.04 9.32 -13.75
CA LEU A 59 -1.69 8.81 -13.42
C LEU A 59 -0.57 9.79 -13.84
N ARG A 60 -0.78 10.61 -14.86
CA ARG A 60 0.20 11.59 -15.39
C ARG A 60 0.06 13.00 -14.79
N HIS A 61 -1.03 13.29 -14.08
CA HIS A 61 -1.20 14.50 -13.26
C HIS A 61 -0.98 14.13 -11.79
N PRO A 62 0.26 14.19 -11.27
CA PRO A 62 0.54 13.96 -9.85
C PRO A 62 -0.23 14.91 -8.90
N ASP A 63 -0.87 15.95 -9.46
CA ASP A 63 -1.65 16.96 -8.75
C ASP A 63 -3.17 16.69 -8.67
N ALA A 64 -3.71 15.67 -9.35
CA ALA A 64 -5.17 15.45 -9.43
C ALA A 64 -5.79 14.89 -8.13
N ARG A 65 -4.98 14.18 -7.32
CA ARG A 65 -5.21 14.16 -5.88
C ARG A 65 -4.45 15.34 -5.29
N LYS A 66 -5.00 16.56 -5.45
CA LYS A 66 -4.61 17.70 -4.61
C LYS A 66 -4.61 17.14 -3.20
N ALA A 67 -3.41 16.90 -2.66
CA ALA A 67 -3.27 16.32 -1.35
C ALA A 67 -4.10 17.20 -0.45
N ASN A 68 -5.24 16.67 0.03
CA ASN A 68 -6.11 17.43 0.90
C ASN A 68 -5.15 17.91 1.99
N PRO A 69 -4.93 19.24 2.13
CA PRO A 69 -3.85 19.76 2.94
C PRO A 69 -3.96 19.05 4.27
N ALA A 70 -2.85 18.47 4.74
CA ALA A 70 -2.87 17.60 5.91
C ALA A 70 -3.61 18.35 7.01
N VAL A 71 -4.85 17.97 7.26
CA VAL A 71 -5.68 18.66 8.23
C VAL A 71 -5.02 18.31 9.54
N HIS A 72 -4.33 19.28 10.13
CA HIS A 72 -3.72 19.11 11.44
C HIS A 72 -4.84 18.75 12.40
N GLN A 73 -4.89 17.47 12.75
CA GLN A 73 -5.85 16.98 13.70
C GLN A 73 -5.30 17.25 15.09
N LYS A 74 -6.19 17.64 16.00
CA LYS A 74 -5.83 17.76 17.41
C LYS A 74 -5.49 16.37 17.96
N GLY A 75 -4.36 16.29 18.64
CA GLY A 75 -3.85 15.08 19.25
C GLY A 75 -2.33 15.04 19.27
N LYS A 76 -1.77 14.00 19.87
CA LYS A 76 -0.32 13.75 19.90
C LYS A 76 -0.06 12.28 19.61
N ALA A 77 0.70 12.00 18.56
CA ALA A 77 1.17 10.65 18.27
C ALA A 77 2.52 10.38 18.94
N THR A 78 2.77 9.14 19.33
CA THR A 78 4.03 8.68 19.91
C THR A 78 4.28 7.24 19.50
N LEU A 79 5.44 6.96 18.90
CA LEU A 79 5.86 5.59 18.58
C LEU A 79 6.27 4.87 19.87
N LEU A 80 5.58 3.76 20.16
CA LEU A 80 5.86 2.92 21.32
C LEU A 80 6.88 1.83 20.99
N GLY A 81 6.94 1.41 19.73
CA GLY A 81 7.93 0.46 19.27
C GLY A 81 7.85 0.15 17.79
N MET A 82 8.95 -0.38 17.28
CA MET A 82 9.08 -0.93 15.95
C MET A 82 9.68 -2.32 16.05
N TYR A 83 9.03 -3.29 15.42
CA TYR A 83 9.37 -4.70 15.55
C TYR A 83 9.56 -5.34 14.18
N PRO A 84 10.76 -5.86 13.85
CA PRO A 84 10.97 -6.59 12.61
C PRO A 84 10.03 -7.79 12.49
N VAL A 85 9.46 -7.98 11.30
CA VAL A 85 8.56 -9.09 10.98
C VAL A 85 9.24 -9.99 9.97
N ARG A 86 9.18 -11.30 10.21
CA ARG A 86 9.68 -12.29 9.26
C ARG A 86 8.70 -12.40 8.09
N ALA A 87 9.01 -11.72 6.99
CA ALA A 87 8.30 -11.77 5.72
C ALA A 87 9.30 -11.90 4.55
N ARG A 88 8.81 -12.12 3.33
CA ARG A 88 9.66 -12.16 2.12
C ARG A 88 10.35 -10.82 1.86
N GLU A 89 9.67 -9.73 2.20
CA GLU A 89 10.17 -8.36 2.08
C GLU A 89 10.45 -7.78 3.47
N LYS A 90 11.27 -6.71 3.53
CA LYS A 90 11.50 -5.99 4.79
C LYS A 90 10.18 -5.40 5.28
N CYS A 91 9.70 -5.91 6.40
CA CYS A 91 8.44 -5.51 7.01
C CYS A 91 8.64 -5.27 8.50
N HIS A 92 8.02 -4.20 9.01
CA HIS A 92 8.03 -3.86 10.42
C HIS A 92 6.60 -3.71 10.93
N LEU A 93 6.35 -4.21 12.13
CA LEU A 93 5.16 -3.88 12.91
C LEU A 93 5.47 -2.60 13.69
N ILE A 94 4.64 -1.58 13.50
CA ILE A 94 4.69 -0.32 14.23
C ILE A 94 3.60 -0.35 15.30
N GLU A 95 3.95 0.03 16.53
CA GLU A 95 2.99 0.29 17.60
C GLU A 95 3.04 1.78 17.97
N MET A 96 1.88 2.42 18.01
CA MET A 96 1.73 3.86 18.22
C MET A 96 0.63 4.16 19.23
N MET A 97 0.87 5.14 20.10
CA MET A 97 -0.16 5.78 20.91
C MET A 97 -0.56 7.09 20.27
N ILE A 98 -1.85 7.37 20.19
CA ILE A 98 -2.39 8.67 19.78
C ILE A 98 -3.26 9.17 20.93
N SER A 99 -2.82 10.25 21.58
CA SER A 99 -3.52 10.83 22.72
C SER A 99 -4.35 12.05 22.32
N GLY A 100 -5.46 12.27 23.01
CA GLY A 100 -6.30 13.47 22.86
C GLY A 100 -7.02 13.56 21.51
N LEU A 101 -7.40 12.41 20.93
CA LEU A 101 -8.09 12.34 19.66
C LEU A 101 -9.57 12.76 19.81
N GLU A 102 -10.04 13.71 19.00
CA GLU A 102 -11.42 14.21 19.04
C GLU A 102 -12.29 13.66 17.90
N SER A 103 -11.68 13.11 16.85
CA SER A 103 -12.36 12.60 15.66
C SER A 103 -11.55 11.48 14.99
N THR A 104 -12.15 10.83 13.99
CA THR A 104 -11.45 9.82 13.18
C THR A 104 -10.26 10.42 12.43
N PHE A 105 -9.20 9.64 12.26
CA PHE A 105 -8.09 9.98 11.38
C PHE A 105 -7.93 8.96 10.25
N ASP A 106 -7.31 9.39 9.16
CA ASP A 106 -6.98 8.53 8.04
C ASP A 106 -5.61 7.86 8.27
N PHE A 107 -5.58 6.53 8.35
CA PHE A 107 -4.33 5.79 8.43
C PHE A 107 -3.44 6.00 7.20
N GLY A 108 -4.03 6.22 6.01
CA GLY A 108 -3.29 6.56 4.79
C GLY A 108 -2.58 7.92 4.84
N ALA A 109 -2.86 8.74 5.85
CA ALA A 109 -2.11 9.97 6.12
C ALA A 109 -0.86 9.73 6.98
N ILE A 110 -0.70 8.55 7.58
CA ILE A 110 0.58 8.10 8.13
C ILE A 110 1.41 7.59 6.95
N THR A 111 2.54 8.23 6.69
CA THR A 111 3.37 7.90 5.52
C THR A 111 4.85 8.00 5.84
N GLN A 112 5.68 7.41 4.98
CA GLN A 112 7.09 7.78 4.88
C GLN A 112 7.36 8.36 3.50
N PRO A 113 7.65 9.68 3.40
CA PRO A 113 7.93 10.31 2.12
C PRO A 113 9.04 9.59 1.37
N LYS A 114 8.90 9.45 0.05
CA LYS A 114 9.97 8.93 -0.81
C LYS A 114 10.43 10.03 -1.76
N GLU A 115 11.72 10.35 -1.72
CA GLU A 115 12.29 11.41 -2.56
C GLU A 115 12.13 11.08 -4.04
N GLY A 116 11.76 12.10 -4.83
CA GLY A 116 11.58 11.96 -6.28
C GLY A 116 10.35 11.17 -6.72
N VAL A 117 9.49 10.72 -5.78
CA VAL A 117 8.28 9.96 -6.12
C VAL A 117 7.03 10.63 -5.54
N GLY A 118 5.97 10.70 -6.33
CA GLY A 118 4.69 11.27 -5.91
C GLY A 118 4.08 10.54 -4.71
N ARG A 119 3.24 11.25 -3.94
CA ARG A 119 2.63 10.74 -2.71
C ARG A 119 1.83 9.45 -2.89
N SER A 120 1.27 9.22 -4.08
CA SER A 120 0.57 7.98 -4.43
C SER A 120 1.45 6.72 -4.35
N PHE A 121 2.78 6.89 -4.34
CA PHE A 121 3.76 5.81 -4.21
C PHE A 121 4.43 5.76 -2.84
N TRP A 122 4.03 6.62 -1.90
CA TRP A 122 4.55 6.58 -0.54
C TRP A 122 3.99 5.38 0.20
N GLN A 123 4.79 4.85 1.13
CA GLN A 123 4.36 3.75 1.98
C GLN A 123 3.26 4.23 2.93
N VAL A 124 2.25 3.39 3.14
CA VAL A 124 1.13 3.60 4.05
C VAL A 124 0.97 2.37 4.96
N PRO A 125 0.33 2.51 6.13
CA PRO A 125 -0.05 1.39 6.99
C PRO A 125 -0.74 0.25 6.25
N TRP A 126 -0.42 -0.97 6.64
CA TRP A 126 -1.06 -2.21 6.21
C TRP A 126 -1.60 -2.98 7.42
N MET A 127 -2.77 -3.62 7.27
CA MET A 127 -3.46 -4.40 8.31
C MET A 127 -3.56 -3.67 9.65
N GLU A 128 -4.20 -2.51 9.61
CA GLU A 128 -4.38 -1.64 10.76
C GLU A 128 -5.24 -2.34 11.82
N ALA A 129 -4.81 -2.18 13.07
CA ALA A 129 -5.47 -2.72 14.23
C ALA A 129 -5.53 -1.67 15.35
N LEU A 130 -6.71 -1.52 15.94
CA LEU A 130 -6.87 -0.85 17.22
C LEU A 130 -6.66 -1.87 18.34
N LEU A 131 -5.89 -1.48 19.34
CA LEU A 131 -5.55 -2.32 20.49
C LEU A 131 -6.23 -1.80 21.76
N SER A 132 -6.34 -2.65 22.76
CA SER A 132 -6.66 -2.24 24.13
C SER A 132 -5.58 -1.30 24.67
N ALA A 133 -5.89 -0.54 25.74
CA ALA A 133 -4.96 0.44 26.31
C ALA A 133 -3.59 -0.14 26.72
N ASP A 134 -3.57 -1.39 27.19
CA ASP A 134 -2.38 -2.18 27.54
C ASP A 134 -1.74 -2.91 26.34
N GLY A 135 -2.39 -2.86 25.17
CA GLY A 135 -1.97 -3.51 23.94
C GLY A 135 -1.96 -5.03 24.00
N THR A 136 -2.81 -5.65 24.83
CA THR A 136 -2.92 -7.12 24.94
C THR A 136 -4.03 -7.73 24.07
N LYS A 137 -5.02 -6.94 23.67
CA LYS A 137 -6.16 -7.37 22.85
C LYS A 137 -6.29 -6.52 21.61
N ILE A 138 -6.74 -7.14 20.52
CA ILE A 138 -7.18 -6.43 19.31
C ILE A 138 -8.64 -6.08 19.53
N VAL A 139 -8.94 -4.79 19.52
CA VAL A 139 -10.29 -4.24 19.69
C VAL A 139 -11.03 -4.22 18.35
N ALA A 140 -10.34 -3.87 17.27
CA ALA A 140 -10.90 -3.81 15.92
C ALA A 140 -9.81 -3.89 14.84
N ARG A 141 -10.16 -4.44 13.66
CA ARG A 141 -9.32 -4.44 12.44
C ARG A 141 -9.79 -3.39 11.42
N SER A 142 -8.99 -3.13 10.38
CA SER A 142 -9.28 -2.09 9.37
C SER A 142 -10.72 -2.11 8.81
N SER A 143 -11.27 -3.30 8.56
CA SER A 143 -12.65 -3.49 8.07
C SER A 143 -13.75 -3.04 9.05
N GLU A 144 -13.42 -3.00 10.33
CA GLU A 144 -14.32 -2.59 11.42
C GLU A 144 -14.11 -1.12 11.78
N LEU A 145 -12.87 -0.62 11.71
CA LEU A 145 -12.52 0.76 12.07
C LEU A 145 -13.32 1.79 11.29
N SER A 146 -13.53 1.58 9.99
CA SER A 146 -14.33 2.51 9.16
C SER A 146 -15.82 2.51 9.52
N LYS A 147 -16.31 1.49 10.23
CA LYS A 147 -17.73 1.34 10.60
C LYS A 147 -18.01 1.87 12.01
N ARG A 148 -16.96 2.13 12.79
CA ARG A 148 -17.04 2.41 14.23
C ARG A 148 -16.21 3.64 14.59
N PRO A 149 -16.62 4.84 14.14
CA PRO A 149 -15.88 6.08 14.39
C PRO A 149 -15.75 6.42 15.88
N GLU A 150 -16.62 5.88 16.73
CA GLU A 150 -16.56 6.07 18.18
C GLU A 150 -15.29 5.49 18.82
N PHE A 151 -14.59 4.58 18.14
CA PHE A 151 -13.30 4.07 18.58
C PHE A 151 -12.18 5.10 18.53
N PHE A 152 -12.36 6.20 17.80
CA PHE A 152 -11.36 7.25 17.61
C PHE A 152 -11.64 8.46 18.50
N ARG A 153 -11.76 8.22 19.82
CA ARG A 153 -11.95 9.27 20.82
C ARG A 153 -11.06 9.03 22.03
N GLY A 154 -10.43 10.10 22.52
CA GLY A 154 -9.50 10.06 23.64
C GLY A 154 -8.16 9.45 23.24
N ASP A 155 -7.66 8.53 24.07
CA ASP A 155 -6.36 7.90 23.89
C ASP A 155 -6.52 6.53 23.24
N VAL A 156 -5.94 6.38 22.05
CA VAL A 156 -6.05 5.17 21.25
C VAL A 156 -4.68 4.57 20.98
N ARG A 157 -4.57 3.25 21.17
CA ARG A 157 -3.36 2.49 20.84
C ARG A 157 -3.60 1.75 19.54
N VAL A 158 -2.76 1.98 18.56
CA VAL A 158 -2.87 1.37 17.23
C VAL A 158 -1.61 0.60 16.88
N ALA A 159 -1.76 -0.39 16.03
CA ALA A 159 -0.64 -1.08 15.42
C ALA A 159 -0.93 -1.39 13.95
N PHE A 160 0.11 -1.34 13.13
CA PHE A 160 0.03 -1.57 11.69
C PHE A 160 1.39 -2.00 11.15
N PHE A 161 1.39 -2.61 9.97
CA PHE A 161 2.60 -3.03 9.29
C PHE A 161 3.03 -1.97 8.27
N MET A 162 4.34 -1.79 8.11
CA MET A 162 4.94 -0.94 7.08
C MET A 162 6.00 -1.74 6.33
N HIS A 163 6.03 -1.62 5.00
CA HIS A 163 7.02 -2.25 4.15
C HIS A 163 8.14 -1.27 3.81
N ALA A 164 9.35 -1.81 3.67
CA ALA A 164 10.52 -1.10 3.16
C ALA A 164 10.80 0.28 3.82
N LEU A 165 10.54 0.41 5.13
CA LEU A 165 10.87 1.62 5.88
C LEU A 165 12.36 1.94 5.81
N ASP A 166 12.67 3.20 5.54
CA ASP A 166 13.96 3.81 5.80
C ASP A 166 14.04 4.22 7.27
N LEU A 167 14.89 3.54 8.05
CA LEU A 167 14.99 3.76 9.49
C LEU A 167 15.68 5.07 9.87
N ASN A 168 16.26 5.79 8.90
CA ASN A 168 16.93 7.06 9.13
C ASN A 168 16.03 8.27 8.84
N ARG A 169 14.74 8.02 8.57
CA ARG A 169 13.78 9.07 8.19
C ARG A 169 12.53 8.98 9.05
N PRO A 170 11.94 10.11 9.44
CA PRO A 170 10.74 10.10 10.27
C PRO A 170 9.54 9.54 9.50
N LEU A 171 8.54 9.10 10.25
CA LEU A 171 7.18 8.92 9.75
C LEU A 171 6.47 10.27 9.78
N GLU A 172 5.80 10.63 8.69
CA GLU A 172 4.87 11.75 8.67
C GLU A 172 3.50 11.28 9.12
N THR A 173 2.87 12.01 10.03
CA THR A 173 1.53 11.71 10.52
C THR A 173 0.65 12.96 10.51
N PRO A 174 -0.68 12.84 10.63
CA PRO A 174 -1.57 14.00 10.86
C PRO A 174 -1.22 14.84 12.10
N PHE A 175 -0.42 14.27 13.01
CA PHE A 175 -0.05 14.86 14.30
C PHE A 175 1.41 15.35 14.33
N GLY A 176 2.09 15.39 13.17
CA GLY A 176 3.48 15.80 13.02
C GLY A 176 4.42 14.65 12.67
N SER A 177 5.70 14.98 12.49
CA SER A 177 6.75 14.03 12.15
C SER A 177 7.22 13.27 13.41
N LEU A 178 7.45 11.96 13.26
CA LEU A 178 7.86 11.06 14.35
C LEU A 178 9.14 10.31 13.98
N ASP A 179 10.18 10.46 14.79
CA ASP A 179 11.41 9.68 14.65
C ASP A 179 11.15 8.20 14.93
N ILE A 180 11.68 7.35 14.05
CA ILE A 180 11.52 5.90 14.16
C ILE A 180 12.49 5.37 15.23
N PRO A 181 12.00 4.65 16.27
CA PRO A 181 12.88 4.07 17.27
C PRO A 181 13.71 2.93 16.67
N ALA A 182 14.83 2.59 17.31
CA ALA A 182 15.61 1.42 16.92
C ALA A 182 14.75 0.14 16.93
N PRO A 183 14.94 -0.77 15.95
CA PRO A 183 14.18 -2.03 15.93
C PRO A 183 14.41 -2.84 17.21
N SER A 184 13.34 -3.42 17.74
CA SER A 184 13.38 -4.27 18.94
C SER A 184 12.61 -5.59 18.75
N ARG A 185 12.77 -6.54 19.67
CA ARG A 185 12.02 -7.80 19.61
C ARG A 185 10.54 -7.56 19.86
N LYS A 186 9.67 -8.14 19.03
CA LYS A 186 8.21 -8.07 19.21
C LYS A 186 7.78 -8.58 20.60
N PRO A 187 7.10 -7.78 21.42
CA PRO A 187 6.55 -8.21 22.71
C PRO A 187 5.54 -9.34 22.58
N ASN A 188 5.49 -10.26 23.55
CA ASN A 188 4.57 -11.39 23.54
C ASN A 188 3.09 -10.96 23.48
N ARG A 189 2.73 -9.83 24.08
CA ARG A 189 1.36 -9.28 24.02
C ARG A 189 0.89 -8.94 22.59
N LEU A 190 1.83 -8.69 21.67
CA LEU A 190 1.56 -8.41 20.27
C LEU A 190 1.61 -9.66 19.36
N ARG A 191 1.70 -10.88 19.93
CA ARG A 191 1.79 -12.11 19.12
C ARG A 191 0.56 -12.38 18.25
N ALA A 192 -0.59 -11.83 18.63
CA ALA A 192 -1.84 -11.96 17.88
C ALA A 192 -1.81 -11.17 16.54
N LEU A 193 -0.94 -10.16 16.44
CA LEU A 193 -0.71 -9.43 15.21
C LEU A 193 0.24 -10.27 14.33
N ARG A 194 -0.39 -10.97 13.38
CA ARG A 194 0.28 -11.72 12.32
C ARG A 194 0.22 -10.92 11.04
N TYR A 195 1.33 -10.93 10.31
CA TYR A 195 1.39 -10.32 9.00
C TYR A 195 0.75 -11.25 7.98
N GLU A 196 -0.13 -10.70 7.15
CA GLU A 196 -0.70 -11.34 5.97
C GLU A 196 -0.26 -10.52 4.76
N LYS A 197 0.24 -11.23 3.76
CA LYS A 197 0.70 -10.60 2.52
C LYS A 197 -0.51 -10.02 1.78
N PRO A 198 -0.39 -8.82 1.16
CA PRO A 198 -1.35 -8.43 0.14
C PRO A 198 -1.42 -9.52 -0.95
N ASP A 199 -2.64 -9.93 -1.30
CA ASP A 199 -2.90 -10.87 -2.40
C ASP A 199 -2.45 -10.29 -3.75
#